data_AF-A0A1B1AYS0-F1
#
_entry.id   AF-A0A1B1AYS0-F1
#
_cell.length_a   1.000
_cell.length_b   1.000
_cell.length_c   1.000
_cell.angle_alpha   90.00
_cell.angle_beta   90.00
_cell.angle_gamma   90.00
#
_symmetry.space_group_name_H-M   'P 1'
#
loop_
_entity.id
_entity.type
_entity.pdbx_description
1 polymer ?
#
loop_
_entity_poly.entity_id
_entity_poly.type
_entity_poly.pdbx_seq_one_letter_code
_entity_poly.pdbx_strand_id
1 'polypeptide(L)'
;MHVRGVDPQDTTWEQDDATYRAYFWDRSARTSDEYEMTGADVEEVLAWARAKAQKAGSAYTLYVRVTDEGRPGLVRLSGVAGDPFA
;
A
#
# COMPACT_ATOMS: atom_id res chain seq x y z
N MET A 1 -8.58 -16.38 -5.56
CA MET A 1 -9.32 -15.31 -6.26
C MET A 1 -10.75 -15.78 -6.46
N HIS A 2 -11.73 -14.95 -6.14
CA HIS A 2 -13.15 -15.22 -6.37
C HIS A 2 -13.76 -13.97 -7.00
N VAL A 3 -14.61 -14.15 -8.03
CA VAL A 3 -15.18 -13.05 -8.82
C VAL A 3 -16.70 -13.19 -8.86
N ARG A 4 -17.41 -12.10 -8.56
CA ARG A 4 -18.87 -11.99 -8.68
C ARG A 4 -19.26 -10.64 -9.29
N GLY A 5 -20.44 -10.58 -9.89
CA GLY A 5 -21.07 -9.31 -10.22
C GLY A 5 -21.46 -8.54 -8.95
N VAL A 6 -21.42 -7.21 -9.03
CA VAL A 6 -21.80 -6.26 -7.99
C VAL A 6 -22.75 -5.23 -8.61
N ASP A 7 -23.66 -4.69 -7.80
CA ASP A 7 -24.44 -3.50 -8.15
C ASP A 7 -23.74 -2.30 -7.53
N PRO A 8 -23.34 -1.25 -8.27
CA PRO A 8 -22.71 -0.06 -7.70
C PRO A 8 -23.49 0.58 -6.54
N GLN A 9 -24.82 0.37 -6.48
CA GLN A 9 -25.67 0.84 -5.38
C GLN A 9 -25.39 0.13 -4.04
N ASP A 10 -24.60 -0.95 -4.03
CA ASP A 10 -24.14 -1.62 -2.81
C ASP A 10 -23.03 -0.86 -2.06
N THR A 11 -22.54 0.24 -2.65
CA THR A 11 -21.45 1.06 -2.14
C THR A 11 -21.95 2.48 -1.84
N THR A 12 -21.70 2.99 -0.64
CA THR A 12 -22.27 4.26 -0.15
C THR A 12 -21.34 5.47 -0.29
N TRP A 13 -20.08 5.24 -0.64
CA TRP A 13 -19.08 6.30 -0.81
C TRP A 13 -17.95 5.85 -1.72
N GLU A 14 -17.30 6.82 -2.35
CA GLU A 14 -16.10 6.64 -3.18
C GLU A 14 -15.09 7.72 -2.84
N GLN A 15 -13.82 7.44 -3.13
CA GLN A 15 -12.72 8.38 -2.99
C GLN A 15 -11.82 8.25 -4.21
N ASP A 16 -11.78 9.30 -5.02
CA ASP A 16 -11.00 9.32 -6.27
C ASP A 16 -9.50 9.54 -5.99
N ASP A 17 -9.18 10.37 -5.00
CA ASP A 17 -7.81 10.70 -4.64
C ASP A 17 -7.29 9.81 -3.51
N ALA A 18 -6.67 8.69 -3.88
CA ALA A 18 -6.03 7.80 -2.93
C ALA A 18 -4.70 8.36 -2.39
N THR A 19 -4.46 8.18 -1.10
CA THR A 19 -3.14 8.36 -0.48
C THR A 19 -2.52 6.99 -0.24
N TYR A 20 -1.32 6.76 -0.73
CA TYR A 20 -0.60 5.51 -0.57
C TYR A 20 0.51 5.63 0.46
N ARG A 21 0.88 4.51 1.09
CA ARG A 21 2.07 4.40 1.93
C ARG A 21 2.93 3.22 1.52
N ALA A 22 4.22 3.45 1.36
CA ALA A 22 5.19 2.40 1.08
C ALA A 22 6.28 2.39 2.15
N TYR A 23 6.52 1.21 2.71
CA TYR A 23 7.57 0.96 3.68
C TYR A 23 8.59 0.00 3.06
N PHE A 24 9.85 0.36 3.10
CA PHE A 24 10.97 -0.46 2.61
C PHE A 24 11.79 -0.92 3.79
N TRP A 25 11.94 -2.23 3.93
CA TRP A 25 12.50 -2.86 5.11
C TRP A 25 13.96 -3.24 4.88
N ASP A 26 14.85 -2.65 5.67
CA ASP A 26 16.21 -3.15 5.83
C ASP A 26 16.24 -4.13 7.01
N ARG A 27 16.21 -5.42 6.69
CA ARG A 27 16.25 -6.49 7.70
C ARG A 27 17.60 -6.58 8.41
N SER A 28 18.68 -6.16 7.76
CA SER A 28 20.03 -6.22 8.35
C SER A 28 20.22 -5.13 9.40
N ALA A 29 19.74 -3.92 9.12
CA ALA A 29 19.81 -2.79 10.04
C ALA A 29 18.62 -2.70 11.01
N ARG A 30 17.56 -3.49 10.79
CA ARG A 30 16.27 -3.40 11.50
C ARG A 30 15.66 -1.99 11.42
N THR A 31 15.71 -1.39 10.24
CA THR A 31 15.19 -0.05 9.95
C THR A 31 14.23 -0.06 8.77
N SER A 32 13.50 1.05 8.60
CA SER A 32 12.58 1.29 7.50
C SER A 32 12.84 2.65 6.83
N ASP A 33 12.66 2.69 5.51
CA ASP A 33 12.41 3.93 4.78
C ASP A 33 10.92 4.02 4.42
N GLU A 34 10.31 5.16 4.73
CA GLU A 34 8.86 5.33 4.71
C GLU A 34 8.46 6.47 3.78
N TYR A 35 7.45 6.24 2.94
CA TYR A 35 6.98 7.21 1.94
C TYR A 35 5.46 7.28 1.94
N GLU A 36 4.95 8.50 1.74
CA GLU A 36 3.56 8.79 1.42
C GLU A 36 3.48 9.33 0.00
N MET A 37 2.51 8.85 -0.78
CA MET A 37 2.34 9.24 -2.18
C MET A 37 0.89 9.62 -2.45
N THR A 38 0.69 10.69 -3.21
CA THR A 38 -0.61 11.25 -3.61
C THR A 38 -0.57 11.61 -5.09
N GLY A 39 -1.75 11.74 -5.72
CA GLY A 39 -1.86 12.16 -7.13
C GLY A 39 -1.27 11.15 -8.12
N ALA A 40 -1.33 9.85 -7.79
CA ALA A 40 -0.85 8.77 -8.63
C ALA A 40 -1.83 7.61 -8.57
N ASP A 41 -1.93 6.86 -9.66
CA ASP A 41 -2.74 5.64 -9.71
C ASP A 41 -2.03 4.46 -9.05
N VAL A 42 -2.82 3.43 -8.69
CA VAL A 42 -2.30 2.21 -8.04
C VAL A 42 -1.22 1.53 -8.88
N GLU A 43 -1.33 1.57 -10.21
CA GLU A 43 -0.36 0.96 -11.12
C GLU A 43 0.99 1.69 -11.09
N GLU A 44 0.97 3.02 -11.08
CA GLU A 44 2.17 3.86 -11.01
C GLU A 44 2.91 3.63 -9.68
N VAL A 45 2.15 3.61 -8.59
CA VAL A 45 2.69 3.39 -7.25
C VAL A 45 3.29 1.98 -7.11
N LEU A 46 2.63 0.96 -7.67
CA LEU A 46 3.15 -0.41 -7.71
C LEU A 46 4.45 -0.50 -8.51
N ALA A 47 4.50 0.13 -9.68
CA ALA A 47 5.70 0.15 -10.52
C ALA A 47 6.87 0.83 -9.81
N TRP A 48 6.64 2.01 -9.22
CA TRP A 48 7.63 2.74 -8.45
C TRP A 48 8.16 1.93 -7.26
N ALA A 49 7.26 1.33 -6.46
CA ALA A 49 7.65 0.58 -5.28
C ALA A 49 8.51 -0.64 -5.63
N ARG A 50 8.15 -1.37 -6.68
CA ARG A 50 8.94 -2.52 -7.18
C ARG A 50 10.32 -2.09 -7.65
N ALA A 51 10.40 -1.03 -8.45
CA ALA A 51 11.67 -0.53 -8.97
C ALA A 51 12.61 -0.07 -7.84
N LYS A 52 12.08 0.64 -6.83
CA LYS A 52 12.85 1.07 -5.67
C LYS A 52 13.32 -0.10 -4.82
N ALA A 53 12.45 -1.05 -4.52
CA ALA A 53 12.79 -2.25 -3.76
C ALA A 53 13.90 -3.06 -4.46
N GLN A 54 13.77 -3.26 -5.78
CA GLN A 54 14.79 -3.95 -6.58
C GLN A 54 16.14 -3.22 -6.54
N LYS A 55 16.14 -1.89 -6.67
CA LYS A 55 17.36 -1.08 -6.63
C LYS A 55 18.06 -1.12 -5.27
N ALA A 56 17.28 -1.14 -4.18
CA ALA A 56 17.81 -1.16 -2.82
C ALA A 56 18.11 -2.57 -2.28
N GLY A 57 17.60 -3.63 -2.93
CA GLY A 57 17.65 -4.99 -2.40
C GLY A 57 16.76 -5.20 -1.17
N SER A 58 15.81 -4.30 -0.91
CA SER A 58 14.93 -4.32 0.26
C SER A 58 13.61 -5.04 -0.03
N ALA A 59 13.02 -5.64 1.01
CA ALA A 59 11.60 -6.00 0.96
C ALA A 59 10.77 -4.72 1.09
N TYR A 60 9.53 -4.73 0.59
CA TYR A 60 8.61 -3.60 0.77
C TYR A 60 7.21 -4.06 1.16
N THR A 61 6.45 -3.17 1.77
CA THR A 61 4.99 -3.29 1.91
C THR A 61 4.33 -2.02 1.40
N LEU A 62 3.29 -2.18 0.58
CA LEU A 62 2.50 -1.08 0.03
C LEU A 62 1.08 -1.12 0.58
N TYR A 63 0.58 0.04 0.98
CA TYR A 63 -0.75 0.27 1.51
C TYR A 63 -1.46 1.40 0.76
N VAL A 64 -2.79 1.37 0.76
CA VAL A 64 -3.61 2.56 0.63
C VAL A 64 -4.06 2.99 2.02
N ARG A 65 -4.04 4.31 2.27
CA ARG A 65 -4.56 4.92 3.49
C ARG A 65 -6.07 5.07 3.36
N VAL A 66 -6.77 4.60 4.37
CA VAL A 66 -8.23 4.71 4.49
C VAL A 66 -8.57 5.45 5.78
N THR A 67 -9.80 5.91 5.89
CA THR A 67 -10.36 6.40 7.16
C THR A 67 -11.45 5.45 7.60
N ASP A 68 -11.36 4.95 8.83
CA ASP A 68 -12.36 4.09 9.45
C ASP A 68 -12.82 4.71 10.77
N GLU A 69 -14.11 5.01 10.88
CA GLU A 69 -14.70 5.73 12.04
C GLU A 69 -13.93 7.01 12.43
N GLY A 70 -13.45 7.76 11.42
CA GLY A 70 -12.66 8.98 11.63
C GLY A 70 -11.19 8.76 12.03
N ARG A 71 -10.74 7.50 12.10
CA ARG A 71 -9.36 7.13 12.43
C ARG A 71 -8.61 6.69 11.17
N PRO A 72 -7.33 7.09 11.00
CA PRO A 72 -6.53 6.64 9.87
C PRO A 72 -6.21 5.15 9.97
N GLY A 73 -6.45 4.42 8.88
CA GLY A 73 -6.11 3.02 8.71
C GLY A 73 -5.32 2.76 7.44
N LEU A 74 -4.83 1.54 7.28
CA LEU A 74 -4.08 1.10 6.11
C LEU A 74 -4.65 -0.22 5.60
N VAL A 75 -4.93 -0.29 4.29
CA VAL A 75 -5.29 -1.53 3.60
C VAL A 75 -4.10 -1.97 2.77
N ARG A 76 -3.61 -3.19 2.99
CA ARG A 76 -2.44 -3.72 2.28
C ARG A 76 -2.78 -4.01 0.82
N LEU A 77 -1.96 -3.50 -0.08
CA LEU A 77 -2.07 -3.71 -1.53
C LEU A 77 -1.08 -4.74 -2.05
N SER A 78 0.19 -4.67 -1.61
CA SER A 78 1.26 -5.53 -2.12
C SER A 78 2.43 -5.64 -1.14
N GLY A 79 3.35 -6.57 -1.41
CA GLY A 79 4.59 -6.74 -0.65
C GLY A 79 4.44 -7.68 0.55
N VAL A 80 5.40 -7.63 1.46
CA VAL A 80 5.43 -8.53 2.63
C VAL A 80 4.27 -8.24 3.58
N ALA A 81 3.73 -9.28 4.19
CA ALA A 81 2.66 -9.22 5.18
C ALA A 81 3.20 -9.66 6.54
N GLY A 82 2.63 -9.12 7.62
CA GLY A 82 3.07 -9.43 9.00
C GLY A 82 4.27 -8.58 9.43
N ASP A 83 4.96 -9.05 10.47
CA ASP A 83 6.17 -8.39 11.00
C ASP A 83 7.34 -8.58 10.03
N PRO A 84 7.87 -7.51 9.42
CA PRO A 84 8.98 -7.59 8.47
C PRO A 84 10.33 -7.91 9.12
N PHE A 85 10.42 -7.88 10.46
CA PHE A 85 11.62 -8.17 11.24
C PHE A 85 11.55 -9.50 12.02
N ALA A 86 10.45 -10.25 11.88
CA ALA A 86 10.27 -11.57 12.49
C ALA A 86 10.96 -12.69 11.71
#